data_AF-A0AAI9DAZ2-F1
#
_entry.id   AF-A0AAI9DAZ2-F1
#
_cell.length_a   1.000
_cell.length_b   1.000
_cell.length_c   1.000
_cell.angle_alpha   90.00
_cell.angle_beta   90.00
_cell.angle_gamma   90.00
#
_symmetry.space_group_name_H-M   'P 1'
#
loop_
_entity.id
_entity.type
_entity.pdbx_description
1 polymer ?
#
loop_
_entity_poly.entity_id
_entity_poly.type
_entity_poly.pdbx_seq_one_letter_code
_entity_poly.pdbx_strand_id
1 'polypeptide(L)'
;MTHQQPEIAELKTAFIAALESEQRDFTLLTSMLTMLSENKPELFQIHQEGGLVDPINQDRIDWNSQYFNLQKNSLKENFSLERASHLVDVCQFLSERGDVGFVVKKETSLEQVKAVPKLDHNFIPTQNLSSAIESGSVYQIRAVLLAELENNRHLQQEIQQMMLWAQKNVANLFVPYEEDSLARPLENDKLKWDTDCYYLHCAYLNSNFSQARFEHLVEMYQYLREKNTERFIYQPAIKPQAQTSSAGQKTSNTVYQTSSSPLARTEKARPPVLSLAVKIGGAIAVLALAIIALL
;
A
#
# COMPACT_ATOMS: atom_id res chain seq x y z
N MET A 1 -15.39 -34.00 -24.19
CA MET A 1 -15.06 -32.59 -24.47
C MET A 1 -15.48 -31.81 -23.23
N THR A 2 -14.49 -31.40 -22.45
CA THR A 2 -14.62 -31.00 -21.04
C THR A 2 -15.12 -29.56 -20.92
N HIS A 3 -16.20 -29.35 -20.17
CA HIS A 3 -16.79 -28.03 -19.89
C HIS A 3 -15.81 -27.00 -19.26
N GLN A 4 -14.63 -27.41 -18.78
CA GLN A 4 -13.62 -26.55 -18.16
C GLN A 4 -12.77 -25.72 -19.14
N GLN A 5 -12.67 -26.11 -20.42
CA GLN A 5 -11.79 -25.43 -21.37
C GLN A 5 -12.15 -23.94 -21.63
N PRO A 6 -13.44 -23.55 -21.78
CA PRO A 6 -13.80 -22.14 -21.93
C PRO A 6 -13.57 -21.33 -20.63
N GLU A 7 -13.82 -21.92 -19.46
CA GLU A 7 -13.69 -21.22 -18.17
C GLU A 7 -12.22 -20.92 -17.83
N ILE A 8 -11.31 -21.86 -18.16
CA ILE A 8 -9.86 -21.63 -18.03
C ILE A 8 -9.40 -20.53 -19.00
N ALA A 9 -9.92 -20.50 -20.23
CA ALA A 9 -9.56 -19.46 -21.20
C ALA A 9 -10.01 -18.06 -20.74
N GLU A 10 -11.20 -17.97 -20.13
CA GLU A 10 -11.71 -16.73 -19.53
C GLU A 10 -10.86 -16.29 -18.33
N LEU A 11 -10.51 -17.22 -17.43
CA LEU A 11 -9.62 -16.95 -16.30
C LEU A 11 -8.24 -16.44 -16.76
N LYS A 12 -7.61 -17.11 -17.74
CA LYS A 12 -6.33 -16.69 -18.32
C LYS A 12 -6.41 -15.28 -18.89
N THR A 13 -7.46 -15.00 -19.65
CA THR A 13 -7.69 -13.70 -20.28
C THR A 13 -7.89 -12.61 -19.22
N ALA A 14 -8.71 -12.88 -18.21
CA ALA A 14 -8.96 -11.96 -17.12
C ALA A 14 -7.69 -11.68 -16.30
N PHE A 15 -6.87 -12.70 -16.06
CA PHE A 15 -5.59 -12.57 -15.34
C PHE A 15 -4.58 -11.71 -16.10
N ILE A 16 -4.43 -11.93 -17.41
CA ILE A 16 -3.57 -11.10 -18.26
C ILE A 16 -4.07 -9.65 -18.29
N ALA A 17 -5.38 -9.44 -18.47
CA ALA A 17 -5.96 -8.11 -18.44
C ALA A 17 -5.72 -7.40 -17.09
N ALA A 18 -5.76 -8.15 -16.00
CA ALA A 18 -5.42 -7.65 -14.67
C ALA A 18 -3.94 -7.24 -14.54
N LEU A 19 -3.01 -8.02 -15.09
CA LEU A 19 -1.58 -7.68 -15.13
C LEU A 19 -1.27 -6.45 -15.99
N GLU A 20 -2.04 -6.23 -17.05
CA GLU A 20 -1.88 -5.09 -17.96
C GLU A 20 -2.65 -3.86 -17.48
N SER A 21 -3.53 -4.01 -16.50
CA SER A 21 -4.32 -2.92 -15.94
C SER A 21 -3.42 -1.87 -15.30
N GLU A 22 -3.73 -0.60 -15.56
CA GLU A 22 -3.10 0.52 -14.86
C GLU A 22 -3.47 0.56 -13.37
N GLN A 23 -4.55 -0.12 -12.95
CA GLN A 23 -5.06 -0.20 -11.58
C GLN A 23 -4.67 -1.50 -10.85
N ARG A 24 -3.71 -2.24 -11.41
CA ARG A 24 -3.32 -3.54 -10.85
C ARG A 24 -2.76 -3.41 -9.43
N ASP A 25 -3.08 -4.40 -8.60
CA ASP A 25 -2.57 -4.56 -7.24
C ASP A 25 -1.88 -5.91 -7.13
N PHE A 26 -0.54 -5.90 -6.97
CA PHE A 26 0.27 -7.13 -6.94
C PHE A 26 -0.04 -7.99 -5.71
N THR A 27 -0.34 -7.38 -4.56
CA THR A 27 -0.70 -8.13 -3.35
C THR A 27 -2.02 -8.88 -3.56
N LEU A 28 -2.97 -8.21 -4.21
CA LEU A 28 -4.27 -8.79 -4.53
C LEU A 28 -4.17 -9.89 -5.58
N LEU A 29 -3.36 -9.70 -6.62
CA LEU A 29 -3.11 -10.70 -7.65
C LEU A 29 -2.45 -11.97 -7.06
N THR A 30 -1.42 -11.80 -6.23
CA THR A 30 -0.80 -12.93 -5.52
C THR A 30 -1.80 -13.64 -4.61
N SER A 31 -2.63 -12.89 -3.86
CA SER A 31 -3.66 -13.47 -2.99
C SER A 31 -4.71 -14.27 -3.77
N MET A 32 -5.08 -13.81 -4.97
CA MET A 32 -6.00 -14.52 -5.87
C MET A 32 -5.38 -15.80 -6.44
N LEU A 33 -4.10 -15.77 -6.83
CA LEU A 33 -3.39 -16.97 -7.29
C LEU A 33 -3.26 -18.01 -6.17
N THR A 34 -2.90 -17.58 -4.95
CA THR A 34 -2.85 -18.47 -3.78
C THR A 34 -4.21 -19.11 -3.53
N MET A 35 -5.28 -18.31 -3.49
CA MET A 35 -6.64 -18.83 -3.29
C MET A 35 -7.03 -19.85 -4.37
N LEU A 36 -6.78 -19.55 -5.64
CA LEU A 36 -7.06 -20.48 -6.74
C LEU A 36 -6.28 -21.79 -6.59
N SER A 37 -5.00 -21.71 -6.24
CA SER A 37 -4.15 -22.89 -6.09
C SER A 37 -4.59 -23.80 -4.93
N GLU A 38 -5.10 -23.20 -3.84
CA GLU A 38 -5.59 -23.93 -2.67
C GLU A 38 -6.95 -24.59 -2.92
N ASN A 39 -7.83 -23.95 -3.69
CA ASN A 39 -9.22 -24.40 -3.87
C ASN A 39 -9.44 -25.20 -5.16
N LYS A 40 -8.67 -24.92 -6.22
CA LYS A 40 -8.81 -25.50 -7.56
C LYS A 40 -7.44 -25.71 -8.24
N PRO A 41 -6.53 -26.51 -7.65
CA PRO A 41 -5.19 -26.73 -8.19
C PRO A 41 -5.21 -27.32 -9.61
N GLU A 42 -6.27 -28.03 -10.00
CA GLU A 42 -6.44 -28.62 -11.32
C GLU A 42 -6.57 -27.61 -12.47
N LEU A 43 -6.79 -26.31 -12.16
CA LEU A 43 -6.80 -25.24 -13.15
C LEU A 43 -5.40 -24.90 -13.65
N PHE A 44 -4.37 -25.22 -12.88
CA PHE A 44 -2.98 -24.97 -13.22
C PHE A 44 -2.38 -26.19 -13.89
N GLN A 45 -1.72 -25.96 -15.02
CA GLN A 45 -0.93 -26.98 -15.68
C GLN A 45 0.42 -27.11 -14.99
N ILE A 46 1.03 -28.30 -15.08
CA ILE A 46 2.43 -28.48 -14.72
C ILE A 46 3.27 -27.52 -15.56
N HIS A 47 4.24 -26.85 -14.94
CA HIS A 47 5.17 -25.96 -15.63
C HIS A 47 5.93 -26.70 -16.74
N GLN A 48 5.97 -26.09 -17.91
CA GLN A 48 6.67 -26.60 -19.08
C GLN A 48 7.53 -25.51 -19.71
N GLU A 49 8.59 -25.94 -20.40
CA GLU A 49 9.52 -25.10 -21.16
C GLU A 49 9.86 -25.79 -22.48
N GLY A 50 10.05 -25.00 -23.55
CA GLY A 50 10.37 -25.49 -24.89
C GLY A 50 9.22 -25.31 -25.90
N GLY A 51 9.56 -25.39 -27.20
CA GLY A 51 8.62 -25.18 -28.29
C GLY A 51 8.13 -23.72 -28.35
N LEU A 52 6.84 -23.50 -28.08
CA LEU A 52 6.20 -22.17 -28.03
C LEU A 52 6.28 -21.52 -26.64
N VAL A 53 6.89 -22.19 -25.66
CA VAL A 53 6.90 -21.79 -24.25
C VAL A 53 8.33 -21.45 -23.83
N ASP A 54 8.61 -20.16 -23.66
CA ASP A 54 9.92 -19.65 -23.24
C ASP A 54 10.25 -20.05 -21.79
N PRO A 55 11.52 -20.32 -21.46
CA PRO A 55 11.92 -20.64 -20.09
C PRO A 55 11.73 -19.45 -19.14
N ILE A 56 11.48 -19.74 -17.87
CA ILE A 56 11.48 -18.70 -16.83
C ILE A 56 12.93 -18.36 -16.50
N ASN A 57 13.26 -17.07 -16.53
CA ASN A 57 14.56 -16.55 -16.16
C ASN A 57 14.41 -15.81 -14.83
N GLN A 58 15.17 -16.24 -13.83
CA GLN A 58 15.16 -15.65 -12.48
C GLN A 58 16.10 -14.43 -12.38
N ASP A 59 16.97 -14.21 -13.36
CA ASP A 59 17.86 -13.05 -13.38
C ASP A 59 17.08 -11.79 -13.77
N ARG A 60 16.96 -10.87 -12.80
CA ARG A 60 16.24 -9.62 -12.94
C ARG A 60 16.88 -8.66 -13.93
N ILE A 61 18.15 -8.89 -14.33
CA ILE A 61 18.80 -8.07 -15.38
C ILE A 61 18.09 -8.22 -16.73
N ASP A 62 17.54 -9.40 -16.99
CA ASP A 62 16.86 -9.72 -18.24
C ASP A 62 15.36 -9.36 -18.22
N TRP A 63 14.85 -8.92 -17.06
CA TRP A 63 13.46 -8.52 -16.90
C TRP A 63 13.27 -7.12 -17.51
N ASN A 64 12.64 -7.11 -18.68
CA ASN A 64 12.24 -5.92 -19.43
C ASN A 64 10.87 -6.15 -20.09
N SER A 65 10.31 -5.12 -20.74
CA SER A 65 8.99 -5.20 -21.38
C SER A 65 8.89 -6.28 -22.47
N GLN A 66 9.98 -6.57 -23.18
CA GLN A 66 10.03 -7.64 -24.17
C GLN A 66 9.96 -9.01 -23.47
N TYR A 67 10.74 -9.20 -22.41
CA TYR A 67 10.70 -10.40 -21.58
C TYR A 67 9.30 -10.64 -21.00
N PHE A 68 8.66 -9.61 -20.44
CA PHE A 68 7.28 -9.69 -19.96
C PHE A 68 6.31 -10.17 -21.05
N ASN A 69 6.41 -9.62 -22.27
CA ASN A 69 5.53 -10.02 -23.38
C ASN A 69 5.77 -11.46 -23.84
N LEU A 70 7.02 -11.94 -23.84
CA LEU A 70 7.36 -13.34 -24.14
C LEU A 70 6.75 -14.28 -23.10
N GLN A 71 6.94 -13.97 -21.81
CA GLN A 71 6.37 -14.75 -20.71
C GLN A 71 4.84 -14.72 -20.73
N LYS A 72 4.23 -13.58 -21.07
CA LYS A 72 2.77 -13.44 -21.24
C LYS A 72 2.23 -14.33 -22.37
N ASN A 73 2.95 -14.44 -23.49
CA ASN A 73 2.55 -15.35 -24.57
C ASN A 73 2.73 -16.81 -24.15
N SER A 74 3.83 -17.13 -23.47
CA SER A 74 4.08 -18.46 -22.92
C SER A 74 3.01 -18.89 -21.90
N LEU A 75 2.47 -17.96 -21.12
CA LEU A 75 1.36 -18.19 -20.18
C LEU A 75 0.06 -18.61 -20.89
N LYS A 76 -0.20 -18.09 -22.09
CA LYS A 76 -1.39 -18.47 -22.87
C LYS A 76 -1.33 -19.95 -23.26
N GLU A 77 -0.16 -20.42 -23.65
CA GLU A 77 0.12 -21.80 -24.03
C GLU A 77 0.15 -22.73 -22.80
N ASN A 78 0.93 -22.36 -21.77
CA ASN A 78 1.08 -23.12 -20.52
C ASN A 78 0.75 -22.24 -19.31
N PHE A 79 -0.48 -22.37 -18.80
CA PHE A 79 -0.93 -21.64 -17.61
C PHE A 79 -0.57 -22.43 -16.35
N SER A 80 0.69 -22.31 -15.94
CA SER A 80 1.20 -22.85 -14.68
C SER A 80 1.17 -21.80 -13.57
N LEU A 81 1.08 -22.26 -12.32
CA LEU A 81 1.12 -21.37 -11.15
C LEU A 81 2.47 -20.66 -11.05
N GLU A 82 3.55 -21.37 -11.38
CA GLU A 82 4.91 -20.84 -11.40
C GLU A 82 5.03 -19.66 -12.38
N ARG A 83 4.50 -19.80 -13.59
CA ARG A 83 4.55 -18.75 -14.61
C ARG A 83 3.62 -17.59 -14.32
N ALA A 84 2.42 -17.87 -13.79
CA ALA A 84 1.48 -16.83 -13.38
C ALA A 84 2.08 -15.97 -12.26
N SER A 85 2.68 -16.62 -11.24
CA SER A 85 3.37 -15.94 -10.14
C SER A 85 4.58 -15.15 -10.65
N HIS A 86 5.41 -15.75 -11.50
CA HIS A 86 6.56 -15.08 -12.10
C HIS A 86 6.17 -13.83 -12.89
N LEU A 87 5.05 -13.87 -13.63
CA LEU A 87 4.56 -12.69 -14.35
C LEU A 87 4.07 -11.59 -13.42
N VAL A 88 3.54 -11.91 -12.23
CA VAL A 88 3.25 -10.91 -11.19
C VAL A 88 4.56 -10.26 -10.73
N ASP A 89 5.59 -11.05 -10.44
CA ASP A 89 6.89 -10.55 -9.98
C ASP A 89 7.60 -9.69 -11.03
N VAL A 90 7.61 -10.12 -12.30
CA VAL A 90 8.16 -9.34 -13.42
C VAL A 90 7.38 -8.05 -13.59
N CYS A 91 6.05 -8.10 -13.57
CA CYS A 91 5.23 -6.90 -13.71
C CYS A 91 5.45 -5.92 -12.55
N GLN A 92 5.56 -6.43 -11.32
CA GLN A 92 5.88 -5.64 -10.14
C GLN A 92 7.26 -4.99 -10.28
N PHE A 93 8.28 -5.76 -10.66
CA PHE A 93 9.64 -5.25 -10.86
C PHE A 93 9.71 -4.15 -11.93
N LEU A 94 9.04 -4.33 -13.07
CA LEU A 94 8.97 -3.31 -14.12
C LEU A 94 8.19 -2.06 -13.67
N SER A 95 7.17 -2.25 -12.82
CA SER A 95 6.40 -1.16 -12.24
C SER A 95 7.19 -0.36 -11.20
N GLU A 96 7.96 -1.03 -10.35
CA GLU A 96 8.86 -0.43 -9.35
C GLU A 96 10.00 0.36 -9.99
N ARG A 97 10.52 -0.11 -11.13
CA ARG A 97 11.48 0.64 -11.96
C ARG A 97 10.87 1.81 -12.74
N GLY A 98 9.53 1.86 -12.86
CA GLY A 98 8.84 2.88 -13.63
C GLY A 98 8.98 2.71 -15.15
N ASP A 99 9.15 1.48 -15.63
CA ASP A 99 9.28 1.21 -17.06
C ASP A 99 8.00 1.62 -17.81
N VAL A 100 8.15 2.21 -19.00
CA VAL A 100 7.02 2.74 -19.80
C VAL A 100 6.00 1.62 -20.09
N GLY A 101 4.72 1.89 -19.82
CA GLY A 101 3.64 0.90 -19.93
C GLY A 101 3.44 0.03 -18.67
N PHE A 102 4.35 0.13 -17.69
CA PHE A 102 4.26 -0.56 -16.41
C PHE A 102 4.05 0.41 -15.22
N VAL A 103 3.76 1.67 -15.48
CA VAL A 103 3.38 2.60 -14.40
C VAL A 103 1.94 2.29 -13.97
N VAL A 104 1.75 1.90 -12.70
CA VAL A 104 0.42 1.73 -12.10
C VAL A 104 -0.18 3.13 -11.93
N LYS A 105 -1.19 3.49 -12.73
CA LYS A 105 -2.06 4.63 -12.41
C LYS A 105 -2.95 4.20 -11.25
N LYS A 106 -2.45 4.43 -10.04
CA LYS A 106 -3.33 4.53 -8.88
C LYS A 106 -4.38 5.57 -9.27
N GLU A 107 -5.63 5.16 -9.46
CA GLU A 107 -6.69 6.07 -9.84
C GLU A 107 -6.64 7.25 -8.88
N THR A 108 -6.24 8.38 -9.44
CA THR A 108 -6.55 9.68 -8.88
C THR A 108 -8.03 9.85 -9.20
N SER A 109 -8.88 9.16 -8.45
CA SER A 109 -10.29 9.47 -8.42
C SER A 109 -10.39 10.88 -7.89
N LEU A 110 -10.66 11.81 -8.80
CA LEU A 110 -11.08 13.19 -8.49
C LEU A 110 -12.45 13.23 -7.78
N GLU A 111 -12.95 12.09 -7.32
CA GLU A 111 -13.98 11.94 -6.31
C GLU A 111 -13.49 11.01 -5.18
N GLN A 112 -12.35 11.34 -4.56
CA GLN A 112 -12.29 11.11 -3.13
C GLN A 112 -13.34 12.03 -2.50
N VAL A 113 -14.49 11.46 -2.16
CA VAL A 113 -14.97 11.68 -0.79
C VAL A 113 -13.76 11.32 0.06
N LYS A 114 -12.96 12.32 0.44
CA LYS A 114 -11.91 12.18 1.45
C LYS A 114 -12.61 11.40 2.56
N ALA A 115 -12.27 10.12 2.74
CA ALA A 115 -12.41 9.54 4.05
C ALA A 115 -11.44 10.40 4.87
N VAL A 116 -11.98 11.49 5.43
CA VAL A 116 -11.24 12.41 6.28
C VAL A 116 -10.51 11.49 7.24
N PRO A 117 -9.16 11.46 7.23
CA PRO A 117 -8.44 10.54 8.08
C PRO A 117 -8.98 10.76 9.48
N LYS A 118 -9.58 9.73 10.05
CA LYS A 118 -10.23 9.82 11.35
C LYS A 118 -9.14 9.59 12.38
N LEU A 119 -9.16 10.43 13.41
CA LEU A 119 -8.30 10.23 14.56
C LEU A 119 -8.66 8.88 15.18
N ASP A 120 -7.67 7.99 15.30
CA ASP A 120 -7.81 6.76 16.05
C ASP A 120 -8.05 7.11 17.52
N HIS A 121 -9.11 6.54 18.10
CA HIS A 121 -9.47 6.75 19.49
C HIS A 121 -8.39 6.25 20.46
N ASN A 122 -7.55 5.31 20.02
CA ASN A 122 -6.45 4.76 20.80
C ASN A 122 -5.08 5.38 20.44
N PHE A 123 -5.05 6.46 19.64
CA PHE A 123 -3.81 7.13 19.29
C PHE A 123 -3.12 7.69 20.54
N ILE A 124 -1.83 7.35 20.71
CA ILE A 124 -0.98 7.87 21.77
C ILE A 124 0.02 8.85 21.13
N PRO A 125 -0.04 10.16 21.45
CA PRO A 125 0.91 11.14 20.93
C PRO A 125 2.34 10.87 21.43
N THR A 126 3.33 11.36 20.71
CA THR A 126 4.71 11.38 21.18
C THR A 126 4.83 12.26 22.43
N GLN A 127 5.89 12.04 23.23
CA GLN A 127 6.17 12.88 24.39
C GLN A 127 6.38 14.34 23.99
N ASN A 128 7.10 14.57 22.87
CA ASN A 128 7.35 15.91 22.34
C ASN A 128 6.04 16.63 21.98
N LEU A 129 5.14 15.94 21.29
CA LEU A 129 3.85 16.51 20.88
C LEU A 129 2.97 16.79 22.10
N SER A 130 2.92 15.87 23.07
CA SER A 130 2.20 16.08 24.34
C SER A 130 2.70 17.32 25.08
N SER A 131 4.02 17.43 25.29
CA SER A 131 4.63 18.57 25.98
C SER A 131 4.43 19.89 25.22
N ALA A 132 4.42 19.87 23.89
CA ALA A 132 4.13 21.06 23.09
C ALA A 132 2.67 21.52 23.28
N ILE A 133 1.71 20.60 23.36
CA ILE A 133 0.31 20.97 23.66
C ILE A 133 0.17 21.53 25.07
N GLU A 134 0.80 20.90 26.06
CA GLU A 134 0.80 21.38 27.45
C GLU A 134 1.38 22.79 27.59
N SER A 135 2.36 23.15 26.75
CA SER A 135 2.92 24.51 26.73
C SER A 135 1.92 25.59 26.32
N GLY A 136 0.84 25.23 25.62
CA GLY A 136 -0.13 26.15 25.04
C GLY A 136 0.38 27.00 23.86
N SER A 137 1.64 26.85 23.45
CA SER A 137 2.24 27.64 22.38
C SER A 137 1.97 27.02 21.00
N VAL A 138 1.12 27.67 20.21
CA VAL A 138 0.83 27.24 18.82
C VAL A 138 2.11 27.13 17.99
N TYR A 139 3.06 28.06 18.15
CA TYR A 139 4.35 28.02 17.45
C TYR A 139 5.17 26.78 17.81
N GLN A 140 5.16 26.39 19.09
CA GLN A 140 5.87 25.20 19.55
C GLN A 140 5.23 23.92 19.01
N ILE A 141 3.91 23.85 18.96
CA ILE A 141 3.18 22.71 18.38
C ILE A 141 3.50 22.58 16.88
N ARG A 142 3.50 23.69 16.14
CA ARG A 142 3.86 23.73 14.72
C ARG A 142 5.30 23.25 14.48
N ALA A 143 6.25 23.73 15.29
CA ALA A 143 7.64 23.31 15.22
C ALA A 143 7.81 21.82 15.51
N VAL A 144 7.11 21.30 16.52
CA VAL A 144 7.14 19.85 16.82
C VAL A 144 6.53 19.03 15.69
N LEU A 145 5.40 19.43 15.11
CA LEU A 145 4.81 18.71 13.98
C LEU A 145 5.76 18.64 12.77
N LEU A 146 6.48 19.72 12.48
CA LEU A 146 7.50 19.72 11.42
C LEU A 146 8.69 18.82 11.77
N ALA A 147 9.16 18.87 13.02
CA ALA A 147 10.24 18.01 13.49
C ALA A 147 9.87 16.52 13.49
N GLU A 148 8.62 16.17 13.83
CA GLU A 148 8.13 14.79 13.75
C GLU A 148 7.99 14.34 12.29
N LEU A 149 7.57 15.21 11.37
CA LEU A 149 7.57 14.90 9.93
C LEU A 149 8.98 14.58 9.42
N GLU A 150 9.98 15.36 9.81
CA GLU A 150 11.38 15.16 9.43
C GLU A 150 12.07 14.01 10.20
N ASN A 151 11.40 13.44 11.20
CA ASN A 151 11.89 12.29 11.93
C ASN A 151 11.64 11.01 11.12
N ASN A 152 12.73 10.48 10.55
CA ASN A 152 12.76 9.26 9.73
C ASN A 152 12.22 7.99 10.40
N ARG A 153 11.86 8.03 11.68
CA ARG A 153 11.27 6.91 12.41
C ARG A 153 9.78 6.75 12.19
N HIS A 154 9.11 7.79 11.69
CA HIS A 154 7.67 7.78 11.55
C HIS A 154 7.22 7.34 10.15
N LEU A 155 6.12 6.60 10.11
CA LEU A 155 5.36 6.32 8.91
C LEU A 155 4.40 7.47 8.62
N GLN A 156 4.01 7.63 7.35
CA GLN A 156 3.08 8.67 6.90
C GLN A 156 1.79 8.71 7.74
N GLN A 157 1.22 7.53 8.05
CA GLN A 157 0.00 7.41 8.85
C GLN A 157 0.18 7.92 10.28
N GLU A 158 1.35 7.71 10.90
CA GLU A 158 1.62 8.20 12.26
C GLU A 158 1.67 9.73 12.29
N ILE A 159 2.28 10.36 11.28
CA ILE A 159 2.28 11.82 11.13
C ILE A 159 0.87 12.37 10.93
N GLN A 160 0.04 11.70 10.14
CA GLN A 160 -1.36 12.08 9.96
C GLN A 160 -2.16 11.99 11.28
N GLN A 161 -1.94 10.95 12.08
CA GLN A 161 -2.58 10.82 13.39
C GLN A 161 -2.10 11.90 14.37
N MET A 162 -0.80 12.23 14.39
CA MET A 162 -0.26 13.35 15.16
C MET A 162 -0.91 14.69 14.77
N MET A 163 -1.04 14.94 13.46
CA MET A 163 -1.67 16.14 12.92
C MET A 163 -3.13 16.27 13.39
N LEU A 164 -3.92 15.21 13.23
CA LEU A 164 -5.33 15.18 13.62
C LEU A 164 -5.52 15.33 15.14
N TRP A 165 -4.64 14.70 15.91
CA TRP A 165 -4.64 14.82 17.36
C TRP A 165 -4.33 16.25 17.79
N ALA A 166 -3.32 16.89 17.20
CA ALA A 166 -2.98 18.28 17.48
C ALA A 166 -4.12 19.24 17.10
N GLN A 167 -4.74 19.04 15.93
CA GLN A 167 -5.87 19.85 15.46
C GLN A 167 -7.10 19.72 16.38
N LYS A 168 -7.36 18.52 16.92
CA LYS A 168 -8.45 18.29 17.88
C LYS A 168 -8.24 19.06 19.19
N ASN A 169 -7.00 19.22 19.63
CA ASN A 169 -6.65 19.87 20.89
C ASN A 169 -6.41 21.38 20.75
N VAL A 170 -6.07 21.87 19.55
CA VAL A 170 -5.74 23.29 19.31
C VAL A 170 -6.47 23.81 18.07
N ALA A 171 -7.57 24.53 18.30
CA ALA A 171 -8.48 24.98 17.24
C ALA A 171 -7.84 25.92 16.20
N ASN A 172 -6.85 26.73 16.60
CA ASN A 172 -6.13 27.68 15.73
C ASN A 172 -4.76 27.17 15.26
N LEU A 173 -4.54 25.84 15.30
CA LEU A 173 -3.29 25.23 14.85
C LEU A 173 -2.98 25.59 13.40
N PHE A 174 -3.97 25.46 12.52
CA PHE A 174 -3.86 25.77 11.10
C PHE A 174 -4.50 27.10 10.76
N VAL A 175 -3.86 27.83 9.86
CA VAL A 175 -4.42 29.02 9.22
C VAL A 175 -5.03 28.66 7.85
N PRO A 176 -5.89 29.52 7.28
CA PRO A 176 -6.34 29.34 5.90
C PRO A 176 -5.18 29.19 4.92
N TYR A 177 -5.38 28.41 3.88
CA TYR A 177 -4.41 28.32 2.79
C TYR A 177 -4.36 29.65 2.02
N GLU A 178 -3.16 30.18 1.86
CA GLU A 178 -2.92 31.43 1.14
C GLU A 178 -1.71 31.27 0.20
N GLU A 179 -1.78 31.97 -0.94
CA GLU A 179 -0.73 32.06 -1.94
C GLU A 179 -0.30 33.51 -2.09
N ASP A 180 1.00 33.78 -1.93
CA ASP A 180 1.56 35.12 -2.05
C ASP A 180 3.03 35.08 -2.47
N SER A 181 3.73 36.22 -2.35
CA SER A 181 5.16 36.32 -2.66
C SER A 181 6.07 35.51 -1.75
N LEU A 182 5.62 35.18 -0.53
CA LEU A 182 6.35 34.43 0.49
C LEU A 182 6.05 32.93 0.43
N ALA A 183 4.84 32.55 -0.04
CA ALA A 183 4.40 31.17 -0.16
C ALA A 183 3.68 30.93 -1.50
N ARG A 184 4.39 30.32 -2.45
CA ARG A 184 3.86 29.99 -3.78
C ARG A 184 2.84 28.83 -3.73
N PRO A 185 2.11 28.56 -4.83
CA PRO A 185 1.17 27.43 -4.89
C PRO A 185 1.82 26.07 -4.59
N LEU A 186 1.01 25.08 -4.22
CA LEU A 186 1.47 23.69 -4.07
C LEU A 186 2.04 23.15 -5.39
N GLU A 187 3.20 22.50 -5.37
CA GLU A 187 3.79 21.89 -6.56
C GLU A 187 3.12 20.54 -6.81
N ASN A 188 2.25 20.45 -7.82
CA ASN A 188 1.50 19.22 -8.07
C ASN A 188 2.25 18.24 -8.98
N ASP A 189 3.30 18.70 -9.68
CA ASP A 189 4.11 17.84 -10.53
C ASP A 189 5.16 17.09 -9.70
N LYS A 190 4.86 15.82 -9.39
CA LYS A 190 5.76 14.94 -8.63
C LYS A 190 7.12 14.74 -9.27
N LEU A 191 7.28 14.99 -10.57
CA LEU A 191 8.59 14.92 -11.23
C LEU A 191 9.54 16.03 -10.76
N LYS A 192 8.99 17.12 -10.22
CA LYS A 192 9.76 18.22 -9.64
C LYS A 192 9.96 18.07 -8.13
N TRP A 193 9.40 17.03 -7.51
CA TRP A 193 9.59 16.78 -6.09
C TRP A 193 10.98 16.21 -5.86
N ASP A 194 11.92 17.10 -5.60
CA ASP A 194 13.25 16.79 -5.11
C ASP A 194 13.44 17.39 -3.69
N THR A 195 14.63 17.19 -3.13
CA THR A 195 15.01 17.70 -1.80
C THR A 195 14.88 19.22 -1.70
N ASP A 196 15.25 19.95 -2.77
CA ASP A 196 15.20 21.42 -2.78
C ASP A 196 13.76 21.92 -2.82
N CYS A 197 12.92 21.28 -3.64
CA CYS A 197 11.48 21.51 -3.66
C CYS A 197 10.87 21.26 -2.28
N TYR A 198 11.22 20.16 -1.61
CA TYR A 198 10.72 19.87 -0.26
C TYR A 198 11.08 20.97 0.74
N TYR A 199 12.34 21.37 0.82
CA TYR A 199 12.77 22.42 1.75
C TYR A 199 12.17 23.79 1.43
N LEU A 200 11.96 24.10 0.15
CA LEU A 200 11.22 25.28 -0.26
C LEU A 200 9.79 25.25 0.27
N HIS A 201 9.10 24.11 0.17
CA HIS A 201 7.76 23.94 0.71
C HIS A 201 7.73 23.96 2.25
N CYS A 202 8.79 23.53 2.95
CA CYS A 202 8.94 23.73 4.40
C CYS A 202 9.02 25.23 4.76
N ALA A 203 9.75 26.04 3.97
CA ALA A 203 9.78 27.49 4.15
C ALA A 203 8.40 28.15 3.89
N TYR A 204 7.66 27.66 2.89
CA TYR A 204 6.29 28.11 2.63
C TYR A 204 5.34 27.76 3.77
N LEU A 205 5.46 26.56 4.36
CA LEU A 205 4.67 26.16 5.53
C LEU A 205 4.96 27.07 6.74
N ASN A 206 6.21 27.48 6.95
CA ASN A 206 6.56 28.41 8.03
C ASN A 206 5.91 29.80 7.85
N SER A 207 5.71 30.24 6.60
CA SER A 207 5.07 31.52 6.29
C SER A 207 3.53 31.43 6.35
N ASN A 208 2.96 30.31 5.91
CA ASN A 208 1.53 30.02 5.96
C ASN A 208 1.32 28.59 6.48
N PHE A 209 1.16 28.42 7.80
CA PHE A 209 0.99 27.10 8.41
C PHE A 209 -0.44 26.58 8.20
N SER A 210 -0.79 26.29 6.94
CA SER A 210 -2.08 25.74 6.57
C SER A 210 -2.05 24.22 6.54
N GLN A 211 -3.20 23.60 6.81
CA GLN A 211 -3.35 22.15 6.78
C GLN A 211 -2.97 21.59 5.40
N ALA A 212 -3.37 22.28 4.33
CA ALA A 212 -3.06 21.88 2.96
C ALA A 212 -1.54 21.80 2.69
N ARG A 213 -0.75 22.76 3.18
CA ARG A 213 0.71 22.73 3.03
C ARG A 213 1.37 21.63 3.87
N PHE A 214 0.85 21.39 5.08
CA PHE A 214 1.38 20.32 5.92
C PHE A 214 1.08 18.94 5.32
N GLU A 215 -0.16 18.70 4.88
CA GLU A 215 -0.55 17.47 4.17
C GLU A 215 0.29 17.26 2.90
N HIS A 216 0.54 18.33 2.14
CA HIS A 216 1.40 18.28 0.96
C HIS A 216 2.84 17.88 1.30
N LEU A 217 3.41 18.44 2.35
CA LEU A 217 4.74 18.08 2.82
C LEU A 217 4.83 16.63 3.32
N VAL A 218 3.77 16.11 3.94
CA VAL A 218 3.66 14.69 4.31
C VAL A 218 3.73 13.79 3.06
N GLU A 219 3.05 14.18 1.97
CA GLU A 219 3.09 13.46 0.70
C GLU A 219 4.45 13.55 0.01
N MET A 220 5.05 14.75 -0.03
CA MET A 220 6.39 14.96 -0.59
C MET A 220 7.43 14.13 0.17
N TYR A 221 7.37 14.11 1.50
CA TYR A 221 8.29 13.34 2.33
C TYR A 221 8.19 11.84 2.03
N GLN A 222 6.96 11.32 1.94
CA GLN A 222 6.73 9.92 1.60
C GLN A 222 7.27 9.60 0.19
N TYR A 223 7.05 10.48 -0.78
CA TYR A 223 7.58 10.33 -2.14
C TYR A 223 9.12 10.30 -2.16
N LEU A 224 9.78 11.24 -1.49
CA LEU A 224 11.24 11.30 -1.41
C LEU A 224 11.83 10.08 -0.69
N ARG A 225 11.14 9.57 0.33
CA ARG A 225 11.46 8.31 1.00
C ARG A 225 11.35 7.12 0.06
N GLU A 226 10.27 6.99 -0.70
CA GLU A 226 10.07 5.92 -1.69
C GLU A 226 11.15 5.92 -2.78
N LYS A 227 11.66 7.10 -3.13
CA LYS A 227 12.80 7.27 -4.03
C LYS A 227 14.17 6.97 -3.39
N ASN A 228 14.21 6.60 -2.11
CA ASN A 228 15.43 6.42 -1.32
C ASN A 228 16.37 7.64 -1.38
N THR A 229 15.79 8.83 -1.43
CA THR A 229 16.55 10.09 -1.46
C THR A 229 17.35 10.22 -0.17
N GLU A 230 18.62 10.60 -0.29
CA GLU A 230 19.50 10.80 0.86
C GLU A 230 18.83 11.73 1.88
N ARG A 231 18.83 11.33 3.16
CA ARG A 231 18.14 11.97 4.31
C ARG A 231 16.66 11.66 4.54
N PHE A 232 15.96 11.01 3.61
CA PHE A 232 14.53 10.64 3.77
C PHE A 232 14.31 9.15 4.05
N ILE A 233 15.39 8.41 4.24
CA ILE A 233 15.40 6.95 4.45
C ILE A 233 14.75 6.61 5.79
N TYR A 234 13.76 5.71 5.77
CA TYR A 234 13.12 5.22 6.97
C TYR A 234 14.12 4.53 7.91
N GLN A 235 14.11 4.94 9.17
CA GLN A 235 14.94 4.38 10.24
C GLN A 235 14.02 3.82 11.31
N PRO A 236 13.67 2.53 11.32
CA PRO A 236 12.83 1.99 12.38
C PRO A 236 13.52 2.19 13.74
N ALA A 237 12.73 2.53 14.76
CA ALA A 237 13.25 2.61 16.11
C ALA A 237 13.84 1.24 16.51
N ILE A 238 15.12 1.20 16.84
CA ILE A 238 15.76 0.01 17.41
C ILE A 238 15.08 -0.21 18.77
N LYS A 239 14.32 -1.29 18.91
CA LYS A 239 13.81 -1.72 20.22
C LYS A 239 15.02 -1.93 21.13
N PRO A 240 15.07 -1.32 22.33
CA PRO A 240 16.08 -1.68 23.31
C PRO A 240 15.99 -3.19 23.54
N GLN A 241 17.07 -3.90 23.23
CA GLN A 241 17.19 -5.32 23.51
C GLN A 241 17.04 -5.47 25.02
N ALA A 242 15.92 -6.05 25.45
CA ALA A 242 15.61 -6.24 26.86
C ALA A 242 16.76 -7.05 27.47
N GLN A 243 17.52 -6.39 28.34
CA GLN A 243 18.45 -7.09 29.22
C GLN A 243 17.61 -7.99 30.12
N THR A 244 17.81 -9.30 29.96
CA THR A 244 17.22 -10.33 30.81
C THR A 244 17.72 -10.15 32.23
N SER A 245 16.89 -9.53 33.06
CA SER A 245 17.02 -9.53 34.51
C SER A 245 15.90 -10.37 35.08
N SER A 246 16.26 -11.60 35.44
CA SER A 246 15.44 -12.59 36.11
C SER A 246 15.03 -12.10 37.49
N ALA A 247 13.73 -12.06 37.80
CA ALA A 247 13.21 -12.21 39.16
C ALA A 247 11.69 -12.46 39.19
N GLY A 248 11.34 -13.72 39.38
CA GLY A 248 10.25 -14.24 40.22
C GLY A 248 8.87 -13.58 40.18
N GLN A 249 7.89 -14.34 39.68
CA GLN A 249 6.54 -14.30 40.26
C GLN A 249 5.90 -15.68 40.33
N LYS A 250 5.38 -15.95 41.53
CA LYS A 250 4.71 -17.14 42.01
C LYS A 250 3.23 -17.16 41.58
N THR A 251 2.67 -18.38 41.68
CA THR A 251 1.28 -18.78 42.00
C THR A 251 0.19 -18.72 40.91
N SER A 252 -0.09 -19.91 40.37
CA SER A 252 -1.33 -20.71 40.50
C SER A 252 -2.70 -20.01 40.52
N ASN A 253 -3.58 -20.34 39.55
CA ASN A 253 -4.76 -21.21 39.77
C ASN A 253 -5.65 -21.39 38.50
N THR A 254 -5.64 -22.62 37.99
CA THR A 254 -6.74 -23.55 37.63
C THR A 254 -8.19 -23.06 37.42
N VAL A 255 -8.66 -23.21 36.16
CA VAL A 255 -9.91 -23.85 35.63
C VAL A 255 -11.29 -23.25 35.97
N TYR A 256 -12.12 -23.00 34.94
CA TYR A 256 -13.32 -23.79 34.58
C TYR A 256 -13.86 -23.41 33.18
N GLN A 257 -14.19 -24.47 32.42
CA GLN A 257 -14.89 -24.45 31.13
C GLN A 257 -16.37 -24.07 31.32
N THR A 258 -16.99 -23.42 30.33
CA THR A 258 -18.14 -24.01 29.60
C THR A 258 -18.56 -23.17 28.40
N SER A 259 -18.89 -23.92 27.35
CA SER A 259 -19.30 -23.55 26.01
C SER A 259 -20.74 -23.01 25.91
N SER A 260 -20.98 -22.09 24.97
CA SER A 260 -22.22 -22.09 24.17
C SER A 260 -22.01 -21.32 22.86
N SER A 261 -22.03 -22.03 21.73
CA SER A 261 -22.23 -21.44 20.41
C SER A 261 -23.72 -21.20 20.17
N PRO A 262 -24.09 -20.18 19.40
CA PRO A 262 -25.28 -20.25 18.56
C PRO A 262 -24.87 -20.45 17.09
N LEU A 263 -25.50 -21.44 16.47
CA LEU A 263 -25.54 -21.69 15.04
C LEU A 263 -26.05 -20.44 14.30
N ALA A 264 -25.24 -19.91 13.39
CA ALA A 264 -25.70 -19.00 12.35
C ALA A 264 -25.50 -19.64 10.98
N ARG A 265 -26.66 -19.84 10.34
CA ARG A 265 -26.95 -20.15 8.94
C ARG A 265 -25.81 -19.84 7.94
N THR A 266 -25.34 -20.87 7.26
CA THR A 266 -24.42 -20.82 6.12
C THR A 266 -25.08 -20.15 4.91
N GLU A 267 -24.78 -18.88 4.68
CA GLU A 267 -24.59 -18.39 3.31
C GLU A 267 -23.12 -18.60 2.94
N LYS A 268 -22.83 -19.07 1.72
CA LYS A 268 -21.47 -19.12 1.16
C LYS A 268 -20.90 -17.69 1.16
N ALA A 269 -20.24 -17.30 2.24
CA ALA A 269 -19.62 -15.98 2.35
C ALA A 269 -18.49 -15.91 1.32
N ARG A 270 -18.57 -14.94 0.40
CA ARG A 270 -17.51 -14.69 -0.59
C ARG A 270 -16.19 -14.42 0.15
N PRO A 271 -15.06 -14.99 -0.29
CA PRO A 271 -13.78 -14.76 0.36
C PRO A 271 -13.41 -13.27 0.33
N PRO A 272 -12.84 -12.71 1.43
CA PRO A 272 -12.61 -11.27 1.59
C PRO A 272 -11.82 -10.61 0.45
N VAL A 273 -10.88 -11.36 -0.14
CA VAL A 273 -10.01 -10.94 -1.25
C VAL A 273 -10.81 -10.65 -2.52
N LEU A 274 -11.78 -11.50 -2.89
CA LEU A 274 -12.60 -11.28 -4.08
C LEU A 274 -13.60 -10.14 -3.88
N SER A 275 -14.09 -9.94 -2.65
CA SER A 275 -14.92 -8.79 -2.29
C SER A 275 -14.16 -7.46 -2.41
N LEU A 276 -12.89 -7.44 -1.98
CA LEU A 276 -12.02 -6.27 -2.13
C LEU A 276 -11.75 -5.96 -3.61
N ALA A 277 -11.49 -7.00 -4.41
CA ALA A 277 -11.23 -6.85 -5.83
C ALA A 277 -12.41 -6.30 -6.65
N VAL A 278 -13.63 -6.76 -6.35
CA VAL A 278 -14.84 -6.22 -6.98
C VAL A 278 -15.02 -4.74 -6.67
N LYS A 279 -14.59 -4.28 -5.49
CA LYS A 279 -14.67 -2.86 -5.10
C LYS A 279 -13.62 -1.99 -5.78
N ILE A 280 -12.45 -2.54 -6.12
CA ILE A 280 -11.40 -1.83 -6.86
C ILE A 280 -11.83 -1.60 -8.32
N GLY A 281 -12.66 -2.48 -8.87
CA GLY A 281 -13.20 -2.32 -10.22
C GLY A 281 -12.22 -2.76 -11.32
N GLY A 282 -12.49 -2.33 -12.55
CA GLY A 282 -11.63 -2.59 -13.70
C GLY A 282 -11.34 -4.08 -13.97
N ALA A 283 -10.16 -4.36 -14.52
CA ALA A 283 -9.76 -5.73 -14.86
C ALA A 283 -9.56 -6.63 -13.63
N ILE A 284 -9.27 -6.05 -12.45
CA ILE A 284 -9.16 -6.77 -11.18
C ILE A 284 -10.53 -7.32 -10.74
N ALA A 285 -11.61 -6.55 -10.92
CA ALA A 285 -12.96 -7.03 -10.68
C ALA A 285 -13.38 -8.14 -11.66
N VAL A 286 -13.00 -8.02 -12.94
CA VAL A 286 -13.26 -9.06 -13.96
C VAL A 286 -12.57 -10.37 -13.57
N LEU A 287 -11.29 -10.31 -13.17
CA LEU A 287 -10.58 -11.48 -12.66
C LEU A 287 -11.27 -12.07 -11.42
N ALA A 288 -11.67 -11.23 -10.47
CA ALA A 288 -12.37 -11.70 -9.28
C ALA A 288 -13.69 -12.42 -9.60
N LEU A 289 -14.46 -11.92 -10.56
CA LEU A 289 -15.70 -12.55 -11.02
C LEU A 289 -15.45 -13.88 -11.72
N ALA A 290 -14.41 -13.97 -12.56
CA ALA A 290 -14.00 -15.23 -13.17
C ALA A 290 -13.60 -16.27 -12.11
N ILE A 291 -12.88 -15.86 -11.06
CA ILE A 291 -12.54 -16.73 -9.93
C ILE A 291 -13.80 -17.16 -9.16
N ILE A 292 -14.72 -16.23 -8.89
CA ILE A 292 -15.99 -16.55 -8.21
C ILE A 292 -16.80 -17.59 -9.02
N ALA A 293 -16.83 -17.49 -10.34
CA ALA A 293 -17.53 -18.46 -11.19
C ALA A 293 -16.96 -19.87 -11.11
N LEU A 294 -15.68 -20.00 -10.76
CA LEU A 294 -14.95 -21.27 -10.67
C LEU A 294 -14.99 -21.92 -9.28
N LEU A 295 -15.40 -21.20 -8.22
CA LEU A 295 -15.43 -21.65 -6.81
C LEU A 295 -16.82 -22.12 -6.33
#